data_AF-A0A3N5LRV6-F1
#
_entry.id   AF-A0A3N5LRV6-F1
#
_cell.length_a   1.000
_cell.length_b   1.000
_cell.length_c   1.000
_cell.angle_alpha   90.00
_cell.angle_beta   90.00
_cell.angle_gamma   90.00
#
_symmetry.space_group_name_H-M   'P 1'
#
loop_
_entity.id
_entity.type
_entity.pdbx_description
1 polymer ?
#
loop_
_entity_poly.entity_id
_entity_poly.type
_entity_poly.pdbx_seq_one_letter_code
_entity_poly.pdbx_strand_id
1 'polypeptide(L)'
;MTVPDAVERVPFGTLDLVPGTRYTCDELLWALLIDSANDAAVTLAVNVAGSEAAFVRMMNAEARRLGLEGTHYRNSHGIDREDHYTTARDLCELGRVAMAGARFASYVRHRTHLFTFAETGEKVTLRSHNDFLSDFSWADGVKSGETRNAHFCLAASGAPRGERLVAALLGAVSRERRSEDAGAIMEWGAAQYTAWTMPAPGSVVALVWGPGGRRDLPLALVAGEAGASLPPGVEPWASVDRSLQLRSPLAPGAGLAFVTWRAGQRHLGTGVAYGSAGHVTAAAGDDAP
;
A
#
# COMPACT_ATOMS: atom_id res chain seq x y z
N MET A 1 -27.16 -4.29 4.15
CA MET A 1 -26.74 -5.06 5.33
C MET A 1 -27.70 -4.75 6.44
N THR A 2 -28.20 -5.77 7.13
CA THR A 2 -29.19 -5.62 8.21
C THR A 2 -28.46 -5.68 9.56
N VAL A 3 -28.71 -4.73 10.44
CA VAL A 3 -28.16 -4.71 11.80
C VAL A 3 -28.70 -5.92 12.58
N PRO A 4 -27.86 -6.82 13.13
CA PRO A 4 -28.30 -7.98 13.87
C PRO A 4 -28.46 -7.68 15.38
N ASP A 5 -29.36 -8.40 16.07
CA ASP A 5 -29.54 -8.34 17.54
C ASP A 5 -28.24 -8.57 18.34
N ALA A 6 -27.20 -9.12 17.71
CA ALA A 6 -25.88 -9.27 18.31
C ALA A 6 -25.23 -7.93 18.71
N VAL A 7 -25.59 -6.80 18.07
CA VAL A 7 -25.01 -5.48 18.42
C VAL A 7 -25.36 -5.01 19.82
N GLU A 8 -26.50 -5.44 20.39
CA GLU A 8 -26.93 -5.10 21.76
C GLU A 8 -25.96 -5.59 22.84
N ARG A 9 -25.03 -6.49 22.49
CA ARG A 9 -24.03 -7.06 23.39
C ARG A 9 -22.66 -6.37 23.27
N VAL A 10 -22.54 -5.39 22.37
CA VAL A 10 -21.31 -4.62 22.17
C VAL A 10 -21.25 -3.51 23.24
N PRO A 11 -20.25 -3.51 24.13
CA PRO A 11 -20.35 -2.77 25.39
C PRO A 11 -19.96 -1.28 25.31
N PHE A 12 -19.27 -0.84 24.25
CA PHE A 12 -18.84 0.55 24.05
C PHE A 12 -18.34 0.78 22.62
N GLY A 13 -18.13 2.04 22.25
CA GLY A 13 -17.62 2.43 20.93
C GLY A 13 -18.59 2.10 19.81
N THR A 14 -19.87 2.43 20.01
CA THR A 14 -21.00 2.14 19.14
C THR A 14 -21.57 3.43 18.54
N LEU A 15 -22.32 3.32 17.44
CA LEU A 15 -23.25 4.36 16.99
C LEU A 15 -24.69 4.11 17.49
N ASP A 16 -24.87 3.07 18.29
CA ASP A 16 -26.13 2.56 18.80
C ASP A 16 -27.10 2.15 17.67
N LEU A 17 -26.53 1.47 16.65
CA LEU A 17 -27.27 1.00 15.48
C LEU A 17 -28.44 0.09 15.88
N VAL A 18 -29.66 0.45 15.46
CA VAL A 18 -30.89 -0.27 15.82
C VAL A 18 -31.01 -1.61 15.07
N PRO A 19 -31.25 -2.75 15.75
CA PRO A 19 -31.50 -4.04 15.12
C PRO A 19 -32.62 -4.01 14.07
N GLY A 20 -32.44 -4.76 12.98
CA GLY A 20 -33.37 -4.79 11.84
C GLY A 20 -33.21 -3.64 10.85
N THR A 21 -32.60 -2.51 11.23
CA THR A 21 -32.30 -1.41 10.31
C THR A 21 -31.34 -1.85 9.19
N ARG A 22 -31.48 -1.23 8.00
CA ARG A 22 -30.69 -1.55 6.82
C ARG A 22 -29.79 -0.40 6.39
N TYR A 23 -28.49 -0.66 6.37
CA TYR A 23 -27.44 0.24 5.84
C TYR A 23 -26.76 -0.40 4.63
N THR A 24 -26.14 0.41 3.77
CA THR A 24 -25.21 -0.07 2.75
C THR A 24 -23.90 -0.57 3.38
N CYS A 25 -23.11 -1.31 2.61
CA CYS A 25 -21.75 -1.69 3.03
C CYS A 25 -20.85 -0.45 3.20
N ASP A 26 -21.06 0.59 2.38
CA ASP A 26 -20.23 1.80 2.38
C ASP A 26 -20.44 2.61 3.67
N GLU A 27 -21.68 2.86 4.06
CA GLU A 27 -22.03 3.58 5.31
C GLU A 27 -21.47 2.90 6.56
N LEU A 28 -21.54 1.56 6.63
CA LEU A 28 -20.97 0.79 7.73
C LEU A 28 -19.43 0.78 7.72
N LEU A 29 -18.80 0.82 6.54
CA LEU A 29 -17.35 0.98 6.43
C LEU A 29 -16.89 2.39 6.86
N TRP A 30 -17.66 3.44 6.57
CA TRP A 30 -17.40 4.78 7.11
C TRP A 30 -17.52 4.81 8.64
N ALA A 31 -18.59 4.25 9.20
CA ALA A 31 -18.78 4.12 10.65
C ALA A 31 -17.60 3.38 11.32
N LEU A 32 -17.20 2.23 10.77
CA LEU A 32 -16.10 1.42 11.28
C LEU A 32 -14.73 2.12 11.16
N LEU A 33 -14.41 2.68 10.00
CA LEU A 33 -13.04 3.15 9.71
C LEU A 33 -12.78 4.57 10.22
N ILE A 34 -13.81 5.40 10.38
CA ILE A 34 -13.71 6.76 10.93
C ILE A 34 -13.96 6.72 12.44
N ASP A 35 -15.19 6.41 12.86
CA ASP A 35 -15.63 6.51 14.27
C ASP A 35 -15.21 5.30 15.13
N SER A 36 -14.62 4.26 14.52
CA SER A 36 -14.29 3.00 15.19
C SER A 36 -15.52 2.23 15.70
N ALA A 37 -16.67 2.37 15.04
CA ALA A 37 -17.95 1.81 15.46
C ALA A 37 -17.94 0.26 15.50
N ASN A 38 -18.02 -0.30 16.71
CA ASN A 38 -17.93 -1.73 16.99
C ASN A 38 -19.21 -2.50 16.62
N ASP A 39 -20.38 -1.85 16.73
CA ASP A 39 -21.66 -2.35 16.23
C ASP A 39 -21.71 -2.40 14.69
N ALA A 40 -21.09 -1.42 14.00
CA ALA A 40 -20.87 -1.49 12.56
C ALA A 40 -19.94 -2.65 12.19
N ALA A 41 -18.87 -2.90 12.96
CA ALA A 41 -17.97 -4.05 12.76
C ALA A 41 -18.72 -5.39 12.88
N VAL A 42 -19.52 -5.58 13.93
CA VAL A 42 -20.34 -6.78 14.14
C VAL A 42 -21.39 -6.93 13.04
N THR A 43 -22.03 -5.83 12.62
CA THR A 43 -23.00 -5.82 11.51
C THR A 43 -22.35 -6.27 10.21
N LEU A 44 -21.19 -5.72 9.83
CA LEU A 44 -20.40 -6.14 8.68
C LEU A 44 -20.05 -7.63 8.76
N ALA A 45 -19.51 -8.07 9.90
CA ALA A 45 -19.08 -9.44 10.13
C ALA A 45 -20.21 -10.47 9.97
N VAL A 46 -21.36 -10.23 10.61
CA VAL A 46 -22.53 -11.11 10.53
C VAL A 46 -23.13 -11.11 9.11
N ASN A 47 -23.19 -9.97 8.42
CA ASN A 47 -23.74 -9.91 7.05
C ASN A 47 -22.84 -10.59 6.01
N VAL A 48 -21.52 -10.64 6.24
CA VAL A 48 -20.57 -11.30 5.34
C VAL A 48 -20.49 -12.81 5.59
N ALA A 49 -20.49 -13.25 6.85
CA ALA A 49 -20.20 -14.64 7.22
C ALA A 49 -21.38 -15.41 7.87
N GLY A 50 -22.56 -14.78 7.99
CA GLY A 50 -23.74 -15.31 8.68
C GLY A 50 -23.64 -15.32 10.21
N SER A 51 -22.45 -15.15 10.78
CA SER A 51 -22.22 -14.97 12.22
C SER A 51 -20.83 -14.35 12.47
N GLU A 52 -20.66 -13.63 13.57
CA GLU A 52 -19.36 -13.09 13.96
C GLU A 52 -18.32 -14.21 14.15
N ALA A 53 -18.71 -15.33 14.77
CA ALA A 53 -17.83 -16.48 14.95
C ALA A 53 -17.33 -17.08 13.62
N ALA A 54 -18.13 -17.02 12.55
CA ALA A 54 -17.69 -17.40 11.21
C ALA A 54 -16.75 -16.35 10.59
N PHE A 55 -17.03 -15.06 10.80
CA PHE A 55 -16.16 -13.98 10.35
C PHE A 55 -14.78 -14.01 11.03
N VAL A 56 -14.72 -14.27 12.34
CA VAL A 56 -13.46 -14.46 13.09
C VAL A 56 -12.64 -15.64 12.54
N ARG A 57 -13.29 -16.73 12.08
CA ARG A 57 -12.59 -17.81 11.37
C ARG A 57 -12.02 -17.33 10.03
N MET A 58 -12.72 -16.46 9.31
CA MET A 58 -12.21 -15.83 8.08
C MET A 58 -11.04 -14.89 8.38
N MET A 59 -11.12 -14.04 9.41
CA MET A 59 -10.03 -13.15 9.84
C MET A 59 -8.76 -13.94 10.18
N ASN A 60 -8.89 -15.04 10.94
CA ASN A 60 -7.75 -15.91 11.27
C ASN A 60 -7.23 -16.73 10.07
N ALA A 61 -8.08 -17.04 9.09
CA ALA A 61 -7.64 -17.64 7.82
C ALA A 61 -6.86 -16.64 6.96
N GLU A 62 -7.32 -15.38 6.92
CA GLU A 62 -6.67 -14.28 6.21
C GLU A 62 -5.33 -13.90 6.86
N ALA A 63 -5.25 -13.86 8.19
CA ALA A 63 -4.00 -13.69 8.93
C ALA A 63 -2.95 -14.74 8.51
N ARG A 64 -3.33 -16.02 8.46
CA ARG A 64 -2.46 -17.09 7.96
C ARG A 64 -2.11 -16.93 6.47
N ARG A 65 -3.06 -16.52 5.62
CA ARG A 65 -2.84 -16.28 4.18
C ARG A 65 -1.83 -15.15 3.93
N LEU A 66 -1.80 -14.16 4.82
CA LEU A 66 -0.88 -13.02 4.79
C LEU A 66 0.43 -13.25 5.56
N GLY A 67 0.60 -14.39 6.24
CA GLY A 67 1.81 -14.69 7.02
C GLY A 67 1.92 -13.90 8.34
N LEU A 68 0.79 -13.48 8.93
CA LEU A 68 0.72 -12.77 10.21
C LEU A 68 0.86 -13.78 11.37
N GLU A 69 2.07 -14.33 11.53
CA GLU A 69 2.39 -15.42 12.46
C GLU A 69 2.17 -15.06 13.94
N GLY A 70 2.24 -13.78 14.28
CA GLY A 70 2.05 -13.26 15.63
C GLY A 70 0.64 -12.72 15.89
N THR A 71 -0.37 -13.11 15.09
CA THR A 71 -1.72 -12.54 15.15
C THR A 71 -2.81 -13.59 15.29
N HIS A 72 -3.74 -13.37 16.24
CA HIS A 72 -4.96 -14.16 16.40
C HIS A 72 -6.12 -13.27 16.87
N TYR A 73 -7.25 -13.39 16.18
CA TYR A 73 -8.47 -12.62 16.44
C TYR A 73 -9.52 -13.46 17.19
N ARG A 74 -10.25 -12.81 18.10
CA ARG A 74 -11.37 -13.43 18.86
C ARG A 74 -12.75 -12.80 18.60
N ASN A 75 -12.79 -11.61 18.04
CA ASN A 75 -13.99 -10.84 17.70
C ASN A 75 -13.67 -9.93 16.49
N SER A 76 -14.69 -9.31 15.88
CA SER A 76 -14.51 -8.46 14.70
C SER A 76 -14.13 -7.01 15.02
N HIS A 77 -14.11 -6.64 16.29
CA HIS A 77 -14.12 -5.24 16.75
C HIS A 77 -12.95 -4.86 17.67
N GLY A 78 -12.07 -5.80 18.04
CA GLY A 78 -10.81 -5.52 18.73
C GLY A 78 -10.90 -5.25 20.23
N ILE A 79 -12.05 -5.45 20.87
CA ILE A 79 -12.15 -5.36 22.35
C ILE A 79 -11.41 -6.55 22.98
N ASP A 80 -10.68 -6.27 24.06
CA ASP A 80 -9.86 -7.22 24.82
C ASP A 80 -10.57 -8.56 25.07
N ARG A 81 -9.92 -9.66 24.65
CA ARG A 81 -10.31 -11.05 24.94
C ARG A 81 -9.05 -11.89 25.10
N GLU A 82 -9.14 -12.96 25.88
CA GLU A 82 -8.09 -13.98 25.97
C GLU A 82 -7.77 -14.57 24.59
N ASP A 83 -6.49 -14.64 24.26
CA ASP A 83 -5.93 -14.91 22.94
C ASP A 83 -6.36 -13.95 21.81
N HIS A 84 -6.78 -12.70 22.08
CA HIS A 84 -6.88 -11.66 21.06
C HIS A 84 -5.59 -10.85 21.04
N TYR A 85 -4.73 -11.06 20.05
CA TYR A 85 -3.40 -10.41 19.99
C TYR A 85 -2.90 -10.23 18.55
N THR A 86 -1.90 -9.36 18.40
CA THR A 86 -1.15 -9.11 17.17
C THR A 86 0.25 -8.60 17.50
N THR A 87 1.10 -8.36 16.50
CA THR A 87 2.42 -7.74 16.68
C THR A 87 2.58 -6.49 15.83
N ALA A 88 3.54 -5.62 16.18
CA ALA A 88 3.85 -4.45 15.36
C ALA A 88 4.28 -4.84 13.93
N ARG A 89 5.02 -5.96 13.77
CA ARG A 89 5.41 -6.51 12.46
C ARG A 89 4.18 -6.87 11.62
N ASP A 90 3.24 -7.60 12.21
CA ASP A 90 2.04 -8.05 11.51
C ASP A 90 1.11 -6.89 11.16
N LEU A 91 0.99 -5.88 12.03
CA LEU A 91 0.24 -4.66 11.74
C LEU A 91 0.86 -3.82 10.63
N CYS A 92 2.20 -3.76 10.54
CA CYS A 92 2.87 -3.13 9.40
C CYS A 92 2.56 -3.86 8.09
N GLU A 93 2.58 -5.20 8.08
CA GLU A 93 2.27 -5.99 6.87
C GLU A 93 0.79 -5.91 6.49
N LEU A 94 -0.12 -6.02 7.46
CA LEU A 94 -1.55 -5.83 7.26
C LEU A 94 -1.86 -4.42 6.75
N GLY A 95 -1.25 -3.39 7.33
CA GLY A 95 -1.37 -2.01 6.87
C GLY A 95 -0.84 -1.82 5.45
N ARG A 96 0.30 -2.42 5.11
CA ARG A 96 0.88 -2.40 3.76
C ARG A 96 -0.06 -3.02 2.73
N VAL A 97 -0.68 -4.17 3.06
CA VAL A 97 -1.65 -4.85 2.19
C VAL A 97 -2.94 -4.05 2.07
N ALA A 98 -3.49 -3.53 3.17
CA ALA A 98 -4.73 -2.76 3.17
C ALA A 98 -4.60 -1.43 2.42
N MET A 99 -3.50 -0.69 2.61
CA MET A 99 -3.22 0.58 1.93
C MET A 99 -2.89 0.45 0.44
N ALA A 100 -2.66 -0.76 -0.08
CA ALA A 100 -2.64 -1.02 -1.51
C ALA A 100 -4.07 -1.01 -2.13
N GLY A 101 -5.10 -1.24 -1.32
CA GLY A 101 -6.50 -1.15 -1.75
C GLY A 101 -6.98 0.29 -1.80
N ALA A 102 -7.11 0.85 -3.02
CA ALA A 102 -7.51 2.26 -3.22
C ALA A 102 -8.79 2.66 -2.47
N ARG A 103 -9.80 1.78 -2.37
CA ARG A 103 -11.04 2.03 -1.61
C ARG A 103 -10.79 2.11 -0.10
N PHE A 104 -10.00 1.19 0.46
CA PHE A 104 -9.62 1.23 1.88
C PHE A 104 -8.83 2.50 2.22
N ALA A 105 -7.79 2.79 1.42
CA ALA A 105 -6.99 4.01 1.55
C ALA A 105 -7.85 5.29 1.40
N SER A 106 -8.94 5.23 0.62
CA SER A 106 -9.86 6.37 0.50
C SER A 106 -10.66 6.64 1.76
N TYR A 107 -11.00 5.64 2.58
CA TYR A 107 -11.68 5.86 3.87
C TYR A 107 -10.71 6.43 4.91
N VAL A 108 -9.62 5.72 5.20
CA VAL A 108 -8.77 5.97 6.39
C VAL A 108 -8.00 7.30 6.36
N ARG A 109 -7.92 7.97 5.21
CA ARG A 109 -7.38 9.33 5.06
C ARG A 109 -8.34 10.44 5.52
N HIS A 110 -9.61 10.13 5.79
CA HIS A 110 -10.60 11.14 6.19
C HIS A 110 -10.58 11.37 7.71
N ARG A 111 -10.67 12.64 8.10
CA ARG A 111 -10.81 13.05 9.51
C ARG A 111 -12.28 13.12 9.95
N THR A 112 -13.21 13.29 9.01
CA THR A 112 -14.65 13.29 9.27
C THR A 112 -15.43 12.69 8.11
N HIS A 113 -16.64 12.19 8.40
CA HIS A 113 -17.62 11.79 7.39
C HIS A 113 -19.05 12.05 7.89
N LEU A 114 -19.99 12.31 6.98
CA LEU A 114 -21.40 12.52 7.34
C LEU A 114 -22.14 11.19 7.32
N PHE A 115 -22.65 10.75 8.47
CA PHE A 115 -23.50 9.56 8.58
C PHE A 115 -24.96 9.97 8.75
N THR A 116 -25.88 9.20 8.18
CA THR A 116 -27.33 9.42 8.32
C THR A 116 -27.96 8.16 8.91
N PHE A 117 -28.61 8.29 10.06
CA PHE A 117 -29.37 7.20 10.67
C PHE A 117 -30.58 6.87 9.80
N ALA A 118 -30.70 5.62 9.37
CA ALA A 118 -31.70 5.22 8.37
C ALA A 118 -33.12 5.14 8.96
N GLU A 119 -33.25 4.94 10.27
CA GLU A 119 -34.53 4.87 10.97
C GLU A 119 -35.12 6.23 11.38
N THR A 120 -34.29 7.26 11.61
CA THR A 120 -34.74 8.62 11.99
C THR A 120 -34.53 9.67 10.90
N GLY A 121 -33.60 9.44 9.97
CA GLY A 121 -33.09 10.47 9.05
C GLY A 121 -32.14 11.48 9.71
N GLU A 122 -31.79 11.30 10.99
CA GLU A 122 -30.86 12.15 11.72
C GLU A 122 -29.44 12.08 11.12
N LYS A 123 -28.73 13.20 11.15
CA LYS A 123 -27.39 13.32 10.55
C LYS A 123 -26.35 13.66 11.61
N VAL A 124 -25.34 12.79 11.72
CA VAL A 124 -24.20 12.98 12.62
C VAL A 124 -22.89 13.05 11.84
N THR A 125 -21.89 13.71 12.40
CA THR A 125 -20.54 13.75 11.82
C THR A 125 -19.65 12.77 12.56
N LEU A 126 -19.29 11.68 11.89
CA LEU A 126 -18.24 10.75 12.34
C LEU A 126 -16.90 11.50 12.40
N ARG A 127 -16.06 11.19 13.38
CA ARG A 127 -14.78 11.85 13.65
C ARG A 127 -13.69 10.81 13.86
N SER A 128 -12.66 10.88 13.02
CA SER A 128 -11.53 9.96 13.12
C SER A 128 -10.78 10.15 14.44
N HIS A 129 -10.60 9.07 15.19
CA HIS A 129 -9.72 9.00 16.35
C HIS A 129 -8.22 8.98 15.96
N ASN A 130 -7.88 9.15 14.69
CA ASN A 130 -6.51 9.14 14.19
C ASN A 130 -5.93 10.56 14.11
N ASP A 131 -5.52 11.08 15.27
CA ASP A 131 -4.98 12.44 15.43
C ASP A 131 -3.78 12.71 14.51
N PHE A 132 -3.01 11.66 14.19
CA PHE A 132 -1.87 11.64 13.27
C PHE A 132 -2.16 12.26 11.88
N LEU A 133 -3.40 12.18 11.39
CA LEU A 133 -3.87 12.83 10.15
C LEU A 133 -3.92 14.36 10.24
N SER A 134 -3.88 14.92 11.45
CA SER A 134 -3.77 16.34 11.75
C SER A 134 -2.32 16.74 12.00
N ASP A 135 -1.59 15.87 12.70
CA ASP A 135 -0.23 16.13 13.20
C ASP A 135 0.78 16.22 12.05
N PHE A 136 0.61 15.41 11.00
CA PHE A 136 1.53 15.33 9.87
C PHE A 136 0.81 15.50 8.52
N SER A 137 1.20 16.53 7.75
CA SER A 137 0.60 16.84 6.44
C SER A 137 0.84 15.76 5.36
N TRP A 138 1.80 14.88 5.59
CA TRP A 138 2.15 13.74 4.73
C TRP A 138 1.46 12.42 5.13
N ALA A 139 0.66 12.41 6.21
CA ALA A 139 -0.07 11.23 6.68
C ALA A 139 -1.32 10.93 5.83
N ASP A 140 -1.59 9.66 5.59
CA ASP A 140 -2.75 9.18 4.83
C ASP A 140 -3.47 7.97 5.46
N GLY A 141 -3.07 7.55 6.66
CA GLY A 141 -3.72 6.47 7.40
C GLY A 141 -3.03 6.14 8.73
N VAL A 142 -3.32 5.00 9.36
CA VAL A 142 -4.36 4.02 9.02
C VAL A 142 -5.43 3.99 10.11
N LYS A 143 -5.08 3.59 11.33
CA LYS A 143 -6.06 3.43 12.41
C LYS A 143 -5.40 3.47 13.79
N SER A 144 -6.01 4.23 14.70
CA SER A 144 -5.70 4.21 16.13
C SER A 144 -6.52 3.13 16.87
N GLY A 145 -5.98 2.64 17.98
CA GLY A 145 -6.65 1.74 18.91
C GLY A 145 -6.28 2.09 20.36
N GLU A 146 -7.21 1.86 21.29
CA GLU A 146 -7.01 2.14 22.71
C GLU A 146 -7.84 1.17 23.55
N THR A 147 -7.20 0.45 24.47
CA THR A 147 -7.88 -0.31 25.53
C THR A 147 -7.07 -0.18 26.82
N ARG A 148 -7.65 -0.56 27.97
CA ARG A 148 -6.95 -0.53 29.26
C ARG A 148 -5.69 -1.40 29.26
N ASN A 149 -5.68 -2.50 28.51
CA ASN A 149 -4.57 -3.43 28.44
C ASN A 149 -3.58 -3.11 27.30
N ALA A 150 -4.07 -2.53 26.19
CA ALA A 150 -3.22 -2.17 25.04
C ALA A 150 -2.55 -0.79 25.17
N HIS A 151 -3.03 0.07 26.06
CA HIS A 151 -2.71 1.50 26.11
C HIS A 151 -2.96 2.16 24.74
N PHE A 152 -2.17 3.17 24.35
CA PHE A 152 -2.37 3.91 23.12
C PHE A 152 -1.61 3.27 21.95
N CYS A 153 -2.35 2.82 20.93
CA CYS A 153 -1.83 2.13 19.75
C CYS A 153 -2.16 2.87 18.46
N LEU A 154 -1.29 2.76 17.45
CA LEU A 154 -1.48 3.36 16.11
C LEU A 154 -0.80 2.51 15.04
N ALA A 155 -1.57 2.13 14.02
CA ALA A 155 -1.03 1.81 12.70
C ALA A 155 -1.08 3.09 11.85
N ALA A 156 0.10 3.65 11.54
CA ALA A 156 0.28 4.88 10.78
C ALA A 156 0.63 4.57 9.32
N SER A 157 0.20 5.44 8.39
CA SER A 157 0.61 5.43 6.98
C SER A 157 0.79 6.86 6.48
N GLY A 158 1.73 7.05 5.56
CA GLY A 158 2.07 8.35 5.00
C GLY A 158 3.38 8.32 4.22
N ALA A 159 3.71 9.43 3.54
CA ALA A 159 4.84 9.50 2.63
C ALA A 159 5.73 10.74 2.88
N PRO A 160 6.54 10.78 3.98
CA PRO A 160 7.35 11.95 4.34
C PRO A 160 8.34 12.39 3.23
N ARG A 161 8.78 11.45 2.39
CA ARG A 161 9.68 11.67 1.25
C ARG A 161 9.19 10.97 -0.02
N GLY A 162 7.88 10.97 -0.26
CA GLY A 162 7.24 10.49 -1.49
C GLY A 162 7.00 8.97 -1.57
N GLU A 163 7.85 8.14 -0.96
CA GLU A 163 7.54 6.71 -0.77
C GLU A 163 6.60 6.52 0.43
N ARG A 164 5.52 5.75 0.25
CA ARG A 164 4.59 5.46 1.36
C ARG A 164 5.21 4.43 2.31
N LEU A 165 5.28 4.79 3.58
CA LEU A 165 5.67 3.91 4.67
C LEU A 165 4.45 3.55 5.53
N VAL A 166 4.57 2.45 6.26
CA VAL A 166 3.63 2.04 7.31
C VAL A 166 4.44 1.79 8.58
N ALA A 167 3.94 2.27 9.71
CA ALA A 167 4.52 2.03 11.04
C ALA A 167 3.45 1.58 12.02
N ALA A 168 3.82 0.73 12.98
CA ALA A 168 2.93 0.24 14.03
C ALA A 168 3.54 0.50 15.40
N LEU A 169 2.86 1.34 16.19
CA LEU A 169 3.24 1.74 17.54
C LEU A 169 2.23 1.13 18.51
N LEU A 170 2.72 0.41 19.52
CA LEU A 170 1.93 -0.35 20.47
C LEU A 170 2.34 -0.01 21.90
N GLY A 171 1.38 0.09 22.83
CA GLY A 171 1.69 0.26 24.25
C GLY A 171 2.23 1.64 24.63
N ALA A 172 2.00 2.69 23.83
CA ALA A 172 2.48 4.03 24.15
C ALA A 172 1.75 4.62 25.38
N VAL A 173 2.43 5.52 26.09
CA VAL A 173 1.95 6.09 27.37
C VAL A 173 0.95 7.25 27.23
N SER A 174 0.88 7.90 26.06
CA SER A 174 -0.11 8.93 25.72
C SER A 174 -0.39 8.96 24.22
N ARG A 175 -1.46 9.66 23.80
CA ARG A 175 -1.84 9.80 22.38
C ARG A 175 -0.84 10.66 21.60
N GLU A 176 -0.35 11.71 22.25
CA GLU A 176 0.63 12.66 21.73
C GLU A 176 1.95 11.91 21.48
N ARG A 177 2.46 11.22 22.51
CA ARG A 177 3.72 10.48 22.41
C ARG A 177 3.67 9.39 21.35
N ARG A 178 2.53 8.70 21.21
CA ARG A 178 2.24 7.73 20.15
C ARG A 178 2.34 8.37 18.75
N SER A 179 1.76 9.56 18.55
CA SER A 179 1.86 10.30 17.29
C SER A 179 3.30 10.78 17.02
N GLU A 180 3.99 11.31 18.03
CA GLU A 180 5.38 11.78 17.94
C GLU A 180 6.36 10.66 17.56
N ASP A 181 6.34 9.53 18.28
CA ASP A 181 7.20 8.38 17.99
C ASP A 181 6.88 7.79 16.60
N ALA A 182 5.61 7.80 16.16
CA ALA A 182 5.21 7.41 14.82
C ALA A 182 5.74 8.34 13.73
N GLY A 183 5.68 9.66 13.95
CA GLY A 183 6.28 10.65 13.06
C GLY A 183 7.79 10.44 12.94
N ALA A 184 8.48 10.38 14.08
CA ALA A 184 9.93 10.25 14.14
C ALA A 184 10.45 8.98 13.46
N ILE A 185 9.83 7.80 13.68
CA ILE A 185 10.28 6.55 13.06
C ILE A 185 10.00 6.53 11.55
N MET A 186 8.90 7.13 11.10
CA MET A 186 8.57 7.22 9.67
C MET A 186 9.46 8.23 8.94
N GLU A 187 9.77 9.38 9.53
CA GLU A 187 10.71 10.35 8.97
C GLU A 187 12.15 9.82 8.94
N TRP A 188 12.59 9.16 10.02
CA TRP A 188 13.88 8.48 10.06
C TRP A 188 13.95 7.39 8.97
N GLY A 189 12.92 6.55 8.87
CA GLY A 189 12.82 5.49 7.87
C GLY A 189 12.83 6.04 6.45
N ALA A 190 12.05 7.08 6.16
CA ALA A 190 12.00 7.74 4.86
C ALA A 190 13.34 8.38 4.50
N ALA A 191 14.08 8.93 5.47
CA ALA A 191 15.42 9.47 5.26
C ALA A 191 16.47 8.40 4.90
N GLN A 192 16.19 7.11 5.11
CA GLN A 192 17.07 6.03 4.66
C GLN A 192 16.87 5.69 3.17
N TYR A 193 15.76 6.11 2.55
CA TYR A 193 15.51 5.82 1.13
C TYR A 193 16.34 6.75 0.24
N THR A 194 17.02 6.17 -0.75
CA THR A 194 17.80 6.91 -1.73
C THR A 194 16.97 7.13 -2.98
N ALA A 195 16.87 8.38 -3.43
CA ALA A 195 16.22 8.70 -4.70
C ALA A 195 17.07 8.17 -5.86
N TRP A 196 16.52 7.24 -6.63
CA TRP A 196 17.03 6.83 -7.93
C TRP A 196 16.28 7.56 -9.03
N THR A 197 17.03 8.09 -9.99
CA THR A 197 16.51 8.66 -11.24
C THR A 197 17.08 7.85 -12.39
N MET A 198 16.28 7.64 -13.45
CA MET A 198 16.78 7.07 -14.69
C MET A 198 18.01 7.86 -15.18
N PRO A 199 19.05 7.20 -15.73
CA PRO A 199 20.17 7.90 -16.37
C PRO A 199 19.69 8.93 -17.40
N ALA A 200 20.44 10.01 -17.61
CA ALA A 200 20.07 11.02 -18.60
C ALA A 200 20.16 10.48 -20.05
N PRO A 201 19.37 11.00 -21.00
CA PRO A 201 19.56 10.73 -22.42
C PRO A 201 21.02 10.95 -22.86
N GLY A 202 21.55 10.05 -23.68
CA GLY A 202 22.98 9.97 -24.05
C GLY A 202 23.83 9.10 -23.12
N SER A 203 23.37 8.78 -21.90
CA SER A 203 24.09 7.88 -21.00
C SER A 203 24.20 6.47 -21.59
N VAL A 204 25.37 5.85 -21.54
CA VAL A 204 25.53 4.43 -21.89
C VAL A 204 24.91 3.57 -20.78
N VAL A 205 23.87 2.81 -21.12
CA VAL A 205 23.04 2.04 -20.18
C VAL A 205 23.21 0.52 -20.30
N ALA A 206 23.82 0.05 -21.39
CA ALA A 206 24.15 -1.36 -21.58
C ALA A 206 25.27 -1.56 -22.61
N LEU A 207 25.87 -2.74 -22.59
CA LEU A 207 26.69 -3.29 -23.68
C LEU A 207 25.93 -4.47 -24.31
N VAL A 208 25.91 -4.52 -25.65
CA VAL A 208 25.36 -5.65 -26.41
C VAL A 208 26.38 -6.17 -27.41
N TRP A 209 26.36 -7.47 -27.68
CA TRP A 209 27.25 -8.06 -28.69
C TRP A 209 26.90 -7.52 -30.08
N GLY A 210 27.89 -6.90 -30.74
CA GLY A 210 27.78 -6.52 -32.14
C GLY A 210 27.80 -7.73 -33.08
N PRO A 211 27.42 -7.55 -34.36
CA PRO A 211 27.45 -8.61 -35.36
C PRO A 211 28.81 -9.33 -35.42
N GLY A 212 28.78 -10.66 -35.49
CA GLY A 212 29.98 -11.49 -35.50
C GLY A 212 30.69 -11.68 -34.15
N GLY A 213 30.13 -11.16 -33.03
CA GLY A 213 30.58 -11.47 -31.66
C GLY A 213 31.97 -10.92 -31.28
N ARG A 214 32.47 -9.91 -32.01
CA ARG A 214 33.86 -9.42 -31.89
C ARG A 214 34.01 -8.07 -31.16
N ARG A 215 32.93 -7.35 -30.88
CA ARG A 215 32.94 -6.08 -30.14
C ARG A 215 31.65 -5.91 -29.33
N ASP A 216 31.79 -5.38 -28.13
CA ASP A 216 30.68 -4.84 -27.35
C ASP A 216 30.29 -3.47 -27.91
N LEU A 217 29.01 -3.31 -28.27
CA LEU A 217 28.43 -2.06 -28.73
C LEU A 217 27.78 -1.33 -27.54
N PRO A 218 28.13 -0.06 -27.25
CA PRO A 218 27.46 0.70 -26.22
C PRO A 218 26.05 1.10 -26.67
N LEU A 219 25.05 0.84 -25.82
CA LEU A 219 23.70 1.36 -25.99
C LEU A 219 23.55 2.64 -25.17
N ALA A 220 23.32 3.76 -25.84
CA ALA A 220 23.03 5.06 -25.23
C ALA A 220 21.51 5.25 -25.11
N LEU A 221 21.04 5.73 -23.95
CA LEU A 221 19.63 6.03 -23.72
C LEU A 221 19.13 7.15 -24.65
N VAL A 222 17.97 6.98 -25.28
CA VAL A 222 17.34 7.97 -26.15
C VAL A 222 16.24 8.74 -25.42
N ALA A 223 15.35 7.98 -24.77
CA ALA A 223 14.14 8.48 -24.15
C ALA A 223 13.66 7.50 -23.08
N GLY A 224 12.90 8.02 -22.13
CA GLY A 224 12.42 7.30 -20.95
C GLY A 224 12.52 8.21 -19.74
N GLU A 225 11.53 8.15 -18.86
CA GLU A 225 11.54 8.85 -17.59
C GLU A 225 11.11 7.87 -16.50
N ALA A 226 11.86 7.85 -15.40
CA ALA A 226 11.51 7.11 -14.20
C ALA A 226 12.26 7.67 -13.01
N GLY A 227 11.58 7.69 -11.87
CA GLY A 227 12.16 7.96 -10.56
C GLY A 227 11.57 6.98 -9.55
N ALA A 228 12.37 6.56 -8.59
CA ALA A 228 11.95 5.68 -7.51
C ALA A 228 12.75 5.95 -6.24
N SER A 229 12.12 5.80 -5.09
CA SER A 229 12.83 5.77 -3.82
C SER A 229 13.25 4.32 -3.52
N LEU A 230 14.55 4.07 -3.45
CA LEU A 230 15.11 2.75 -3.19
C LEU A 230 15.44 2.60 -1.69
N PRO A 231 15.12 1.46 -1.05
CA PRO A 231 15.54 1.18 0.32
C PRO A 231 17.07 1.12 0.46
N PRO A 232 17.62 1.26 1.67
CA PRO A 232 19.05 1.11 1.96
C PRO A 232 19.67 -0.15 1.36
N GLY A 233 20.80 0.01 0.68
CA GLY A 233 21.58 -1.10 0.11
C GLY A 233 20.89 -1.81 -1.07
N VAL A 234 19.76 -1.31 -1.57
CA VAL A 234 19.08 -1.86 -2.75
C VAL A 234 19.56 -1.14 -4.01
N GLU A 235 20.51 -1.75 -4.71
CA GLU A 235 21.01 -1.23 -5.98
C GLU A 235 20.04 -1.54 -7.15
N PRO A 236 19.79 -0.58 -8.05
CA PRO A 236 19.02 -0.79 -9.27
C PRO A 236 19.86 -1.49 -10.34
N TRP A 237 19.25 -2.39 -11.09
CA TRP A 237 19.89 -3.06 -12.23
C TRP A 237 19.04 -2.93 -13.50
N ALA A 238 19.70 -2.98 -14.65
CA ALA A 238 19.06 -2.88 -15.96
C ALA A 238 19.04 -4.24 -16.68
N SER A 239 17.89 -4.58 -17.26
CA SER A 239 17.77 -5.62 -18.30
C SER A 239 17.58 -4.96 -19.65
N VAL A 240 18.11 -5.60 -20.69
CA VAL A 240 17.85 -5.25 -22.09
C VAL A 240 17.08 -6.40 -22.70
N ASP A 241 15.95 -6.13 -23.35
CA ASP A 241 15.26 -7.16 -24.13
C ASP A 241 16.11 -7.50 -25.37
N ARG A 242 16.68 -8.71 -25.37
CA ARG A 242 17.55 -9.24 -26.43
C ARG A 242 16.78 -9.99 -27.52
N SER A 243 15.45 -10.04 -27.48
CA SER A 243 14.63 -10.64 -28.54
C SER A 243 14.78 -9.91 -29.89
N LEU A 244 15.13 -8.63 -29.85
CA LEU A 244 15.62 -7.84 -30.98
C LEU A 244 17.03 -8.31 -31.42
N GLN A 245 17.07 -9.34 -32.26
CA GLN A 245 18.30 -9.77 -32.93
C GLN A 245 18.77 -8.71 -33.95
N LEU A 246 19.85 -7.99 -33.62
CA LEU A 246 20.51 -7.09 -34.56
C LEU A 246 21.13 -7.90 -35.71
N ARG A 247 20.70 -7.62 -36.95
CA ARG A 247 21.18 -8.31 -38.17
C ARG A 247 22.01 -7.43 -39.11
N SER A 248 22.05 -6.10 -38.92
CA SER A 248 22.68 -5.12 -39.84
C SER A 248 23.29 -3.85 -39.15
N PRO A 249 23.94 -2.92 -39.88
CA PRO A 249 24.38 -1.59 -39.41
C PRO A 249 23.26 -0.49 -39.34
N LEU A 250 23.37 0.61 -38.55
CA LEU A 250 22.35 1.69 -38.32
C LEU A 250 22.78 3.03 -38.92
N ALA A 251 21.76 3.77 -39.38
CA ALA A 251 21.73 5.22 -39.26
C ALA A 251 21.63 5.65 -37.78
N PRO A 252 22.51 6.52 -37.26
CA PRO A 252 22.41 7.05 -35.89
C PRO A 252 21.00 7.57 -35.56
N GLY A 253 20.49 7.22 -34.37
CA GLY A 253 19.22 7.74 -33.83
C GLY A 253 18.01 6.80 -33.89
N ALA A 254 18.03 5.70 -34.63
CA ALA A 254 16.95 4.70 -34.52
C ALA A 254 17.14 3.83 -33.25
N GLY A 255 16.07 3.68 -32.45
CA GLY A 255 16.08 2.91 -31.21
C GLY A 255 16.28 1.40 -31.46
N LEU A 256 17.07 0.75 -30.62
CA LEU A 256 17.45 -0.67 -30.77
C LEU A 256 16.86 -1.61 -29.75
N ALA A 257 16.63 -1.14 -28.53
CA ALA A 257 16.17 -2.02 -27.46
C ALA A 257 15.41 -1.25 -26.38
N PHE A 258 14.47 -1.95 -25.74
CA PHE A 258 13.88 -1.54 -24.49
C PHE A 258 14.82 -1.92 -23.33
N VAL A 259 15.12 -0.93 -22.50
CA VAL A 259 15.91 -1.08 -21.28
C VAL A 259 14.96 -0.98 -20.10
N THR A 260 14.89 -2.03 -19.29
CA THR A 260 13.98 -2.14 -18.14
C THR A 260 14.79 -2.13 -16.86
N TRP A 261 14.58 -1.10 -16.02
CA TRP A 261 15.21 -1.00 -14.71
C TRP A 261 14.37 -1.67 -13.63
N ARG A 262 15.06 -2.38 -12.73
CA ARG A 262 14.45 -3.12 -11.62
C ARG A 262 15.28 -2.96 -10.35
N ALA A 263 14.62 -3.03 -9.19
CA ALA A 263 15.24 -3.17 -7.88
C ALA A 263 14.61 -4.39 -7.19
N GLY A 264 15.38 -5.48 -7.08
CA GLY A 264 14.80 -6.79 -6.75
C GLY A 264 13.67 -7.15 -7.72
N GLN A 265 12.44 -7.24 -7.21
CA GLN A 265 11.23 -7.49 -8.00
C GLN A 265 10.44 -6.23 -8.41
N ARG A 266 10.78 -5.05 -7.88
CA ARG A 266 10.13 -3.79 -8.25
C ARG A 266 10.58 -3.38 -9.66
N HIS A 267 9.63 -3.14 -10.56
CA HIS A 267 9.89 -2.41 -11.81
C HIS A 267 10.04 -0.93 -11.47
N LEU A 268 11.14 -0.31 -11.92
CA LEU A 268 11.41 1.11 -11.69
C LEU A 268 10.99 1.95 -12.89
N GLY A 269 11.19 1.44 -14.10
CA GLY A 269 10.84 2.12 -15.34
C GLY A 269 11.39 1.42 -16.58
N THR A 270 10.99 1.92 -17.74
CA THR A 270 11.44 1.43 -19.04
C THR A 270 11.83 2.62 -19.92
N GLY A 271 12.95 2.49 -20.63
CA GLY A 271 13.43 3.45 -21.62
C GLY A 271 13.79 2.77 -22.94
N VAL A 272 14.10 3.57 -23.94
CA VAL A 272 14.56 3.13 -25.26
C VAL A 272 16.01 3.55 -25.43
N ALA A 273 16.89 2.66 -25.90
CA ALA A 273 18.30 2.96 -26.17
C ALA A 273 18.69 2.71 -27.64
N TYR A 274 19.63 3.49 -28.19
CA TYR A 274 20.22 3.31 -29.53
C TYR A 274 21.71 2.93 -29.41
N GLY A 275 22.26 2.24 -30.41
CA GLY A 275 23.70 1.91 -30.44
C GLY A 275 24.55 3.14 -30.79
N SER A 276 25.44 3.57 -29.88
CA SER A 276 26.21 4.82 -30.02
C SER A 276 27.19 4.86 -31.20
N ALA A 277 27.38 3.73 -31.88
CA ALA A 277 28.14 3.58 -33.11
C ALA A 277 27.36 2.76 -34.17
N GLY A 278 26.11 3.14 -34.45
CA GLY A 278 25.39 2.78 -35.68
C GLY A 278 25.24 1.28 -36.08
N HIS A 279 24.43 0.43 -35.37
CA HIS A 279 23.92 -0.89 -35.87
C HIS A 279 22.37 -1.21 -35.79
N VAL A 280 21.56 -1.37 -36.89
CA VAL A 280 20.07 -1.70 -36.89
C VAL A 280 19.68 -3.13 -37.32
N THR A 281 18.38 -3.37 -37.23
CA THR A 281 17.56 -4.30 -37.99
C THR A 281 16.97 -3.71 -39.29
N ALA A 282 16.80 -4.55 -40.32
CA ALA A 282 16.01 -4.23 -41.52
C ALA A 282 14.57 -4.78 -41.39
N ALA A 283 13.61 -4.14 -42.07
CA ALA A 283 12.26 -4.66 -42.24
C ALA A 283 12.22 -5.83 -43.25
N ALA A 284 11.14 -6.61 -43.25
CA ALA A 284 10.92 -7.69 -44.21
C ALA A 284 10.14 -7.20 -45.44
N GLY A 285 10.59 -7.57 -46.64
CA GLY A 285 10.04 -7.12 -47.93
C GLY A 285 10.60 -5.75 -48.36
N ASP A 286 10.92 -5.49 -49.62
CA ASP A 286 10.70 -6.27 -50.85
C ASP A 286 11.88 -6.18 -51.84
N ASP A 287 11.77 -6.97 -52.92
CA ASP A 287 12.52 -6.96 -54.18
C ASP A 287 14.00 -7.41 -54.18
N ALA A 288 14.16 -8.69 -54.54
CA ALA A 288 15.34 -9.20 -55.22
C ALA A 288 15.18 -9.08 -56.75
N PRO A 289 16.24 -8.81 -57.52
CA PRO A 289 16.34 -9.16 -58.94
C PRO A 289 16.73 -10.64 -59.14
#